data_AF-X1UK91-F1
#
_entry.id   AF-X1UK91-F1
#
_cell.length_a   1.000
_cell.length_b   1.000
_cell.length_c   1.000
_cell.angle_alpha   90.00
_cell.angle_beta   90.00
_cell.angle_gamma   90.00
#
_symmetry.space_group_name_H-M   'P 1'
#
loop_
_entity.id
_entity.type
_entity.pdbx_description
1 polymer ?
#
loop_
_entity_poly.entity_id
_entity_poly.type
_entity_poly.pdbx_seq_one_letter_code
_entity_poly.pdbx_strand_id
1 'polypeptide(L)' 'EAIEFLDGLFVDDPNPKVIVVLEKARKAGISERTLRRAKAELNIISRQHTSGYWRWEKAEEKSQEKNRGEGDIKNG' A
#
# COMPACT_ATOMS: atom_id res chain seq x y z
N GLU A 1 14.14 1.68 -5.51
CA GLU A 1 13.40 1.93 -6.76
C GLU A 1 11.88 2.02 -6.59
N ALA A 2 11.10 0.95 -6.54
CA ALA A 2 9.62 1.07 -6.47
C ALA A 2 9.07 1.63 -5.15
N ILE A 3 9.76 1.35 -4.03
CA ILE A 3 9.43 1.90 -2.72
C ILE A 3 9.68 3.41 -2.72
N GLU A 4 10.89 3.84 -3.12
CA GLU A 4 11.25 5.27 -3.24
C GLU A 4 10.33 6.03 -4.20
N PHE A 5 9.93 5.39 -5.31
CA PHE A 5 8.94 5.95 -6.22
C PHE A 5 7.60 6.20 -5.51
N LEU A 6 7.11 5.23 -4.71
CA LEU A 6 5.89 5.40 -3.95
C LEU A 6 6.07 6.44 -2.84
N ASP A 7 7.16 6.42 -2.09
CA ASP A 7 7.41 7.43 -1.05
C ASP A 7 7.43 8.84 -1.61
N GLY A 8 8.16 9.08 -2.70
CA GLY A 8 8.16 10.38 -3.38
C GLY A 8 6.76 10.78 -3.87
N LEU A 9 6.02 9.84 -4.46
CA LEU A 9 4.65 10.10 -4.92
C LEU A 9 3.73 10.51 -3.77
N PHE A 10 3.86 9.88 -2.60
CA PHE A 10 3.03 10.14 -1.42
C PHE A 10 3.43 11.41 -0.67
N VAL A 11 4.66 11.92 -0.88
CA VAL A 11 5.06 13.26 -0.40
C VAL A 11 4.32 14.35 -1.20
N ASP A 12 4.17 14.17 -2.52
CA ASP A 12 3.51 15.13 -3.39
C ASP A 12 1.96 15.08 -3.29
N ASP A 13 1.39 13.88 -3.24
CA ASP A 13 -0.05 13.63 -3.12
C ASP A 13 -0.27 12.50 -2.11
N PRO A 14 -0.79 12.78 -0.90
CA PRO A 14 -0.94 11.77 0.15
C PRO A 14 -1.98 10.70 -0.19
N ASN A 15 -2.95 11.00 -1.08
CA ASN A 15 -4.06 10.12 -1.42
C ASN A 15 -4.20 9.94 -2.94
N PRO A 16 -3.16 9.47 -3.65
CA PRO A 16 -3.15 9.52 -5.10
C PRO A 16 -4.17 8.53 -5.68
N LYS A 17 -4.78 8.92 -6.80
CA LYS A 17 -5.69 8.03 -7.54
C LYS A 17 -4.92 6.85 -8.09
N VAL A 18 -5.44 5.64 -7.92
CA VAL A 18 -4.75 4.39 -8.34
C VAL A 18 -4.35 4.43 -9.80
N ILE A 19 -5.24 4.91 -10.67
CA ILE A 19 -4.98 5.03 -12.11
C ILE A 19 -3.75 5.91 -12.41
N VAL A 20 -3.57 6.99 -11.66
CA VAL A 20 -2.42 7.91 -11.81
C VAL A 20 -1.14 7.23 -11.31
N VAL A 21 -1.22 6.48 -10.19
CA VAL A 21 -0.07 5.72 -9.68
C VAL A 21 0.41 4.70 -10.72
N LEU A 22 -0.51 3.93 -11.30
CA LEU A 22 -0.19 2.92 -12.30
C LEU A 22 0.42 3.54 -13.57
N GLU A 23 -0.13 4.66 -14.04
CA GLU A 23 0.40 5.37 -15.22
C GLU A 23 1.83 5.89 -14.96
N LYS A 24 2.07 6.53 -13.82
CA LYS A 24 3.39 7.03 -13.43
C LYS A 24 4.40 5.89 -13.25
N ALA A 25 3.99 4.80 -12.60
CA ALA A 25 4.83 3.62 -12.42
C ALA A 25 5.25 3.01 -13.77
N ARG A 26 4.32 2.89 -14.71
CA ARG A 26 4.60 2.42 -16.07
C ARG A 26 5.58 3.34 -16.80
N LYS A 27 5.41 4.67 -16.70
CA LYS A 27 6.36 5.65 -17.28
C LYS A 27 7.75 5.56 -16.67
N ALA A 28 7.83 5.21 -15.38
CA ALA A 28 9.09 4.96 -14.68
C ALA A 28 9.68 3.56 -14.95
N GLY A 29 9.06 2.72 -15.80
CA GLY A 29 9.54 1.36 -16.08
C GLY A 29 9.29 0.36 -14.94
N ILE A 30 8.50 0.72 -13.93
CA ILE A 30 8.20 -0.15 -12.80
C ILE A 30 7.07 -1.12 -13.17
N SER A 31 7.37 -2.41 -13.11
CA SER A 31 6.35 -3.45 -13.36
C SER A 31 5.27 -3.43 -12.29
N GLU A 32 4.04 -3.80 -12.67
CA GLU A 32 2.92 -3.89 -11.72
C GLU A 32 3.21 -4.87 -10.58
N ARG A 33 3.94 -5.96 -10.85
CA ARG A 33 4.38 -6.92 -9.82
C ARG A 33 5.28 -6.24 -8.79
N THR A 34 6.27 -5.47 -9.23
CA THR A 34 7.18 -4.73 -8.34
C THR A 34 6.40 -3.69 -7.53
N LEU A 35 5.49 -2.97 -8.19
CA LEU A 35 4.65 -1.96 -7.55
C LEU A 35 3.75 -2.56 -6.45
N ARG A 36 3.13 -3.73 -6.71
CA ARG A 36 2.29 -4.42 -5.71
C ARG A 36 3.10 -4.89 -4.50
N ARG A 37 4.36 -5.32 -4.69
CA ARG A 37 5.26 -5.67 -3.58
C ARG A 37 5.57 -4.45 -2.73
N ALA A 38 5.97 -3.34 -3.35
CA ALA A 38 6.25 -2.09 -2.65
C ALA A 38 5.02 -1.53 -1.92
N LYS A 39 3.83 -1.63 -2.53
CA LYS A 39 2.55 -1.27 -1.89
C LYS A 39 2.32 -2.05 -0.59
N ALA A 40 2.55 -3.35 -0.59
CA ALA A 40 2.40 -4.18 0.59
C ALA A 40 3.44 -3.86 1.67
N GLU A 41 4.69 -3.64 1.26
CA GLU A 41 5.79 -3.29 2.16
C GLU A 41 5.58 -1.95 2.87
N LEU A 42 5.03 -0.96 2.16
CA LEU A 42 4.69 0.35 2.71
C LEU A 42 3.32 0.39 3.42
N ASN A 43 2.66 -0.75 3.62
CA ASN A 43 1.32 -0.83 4.22
C ASN A 43 0.30 0.11 3.55
N ILE A 44 0.40 0.28 2.23
CA ILE A 44 -0.50 1.12 1.46
C ILE A 44 -1.80 0.36 1.20
N ILE A 45 -2.91 0.94 1.62
CA ILE A 45 -4.25 0.40 1.43
C ILE A 45 -4.95 1.05 0.24
N SER A 46 -5.90 0.33 -0.36
CA SER A 46 -6.77 0.89 -1.41
C SER A 46 -8.10 1.27 -0.78
N ARG A 47 -8.55 2.51 -0.97
CA ARG A 47 -9.88 2.96 -0.55
C ARG A 47 -10.67 3.51 -1.71
N GLN A 48 -11.95 3.17 -1.77
CA GLN A 48 -12.87 3.77 -2.73
C GLN A 48 -13.32 5.13 -2.20
N HIS A 49 -13.05 6.18 -2.97
CA HIS A 49 -13.49 7.52 -2.66
C HIS A 49 -14.98 7.70 -3.02
N THR A 50 -15.65 8.66 -2.38
CA THR A 50 -17.08 8.97 -2.62
C THR A 50 -17.40 9.32 -4.08
N SER A 51 -16.41 9.82 -4.80
CA SER A 51 -16.46 10.11 -6.24
C SER A 51 -16.36 8.86 -7.13
N GLY A 52 -16.35 7.66 -6.57
CA GLY A 52 -16.29 6.37 -7.30
C GLY A 52 -14.88 5.90 -7.70
N TYR A 53 -13.84 6.74 -7.55
CA TYR A 53 -12.46 6.39 -7.87
C TYR A 53 -11.75 5.71 -6.72
N TRP A 54 -10.89 4.74 -7.03
CA TRP A 54 -9.96 4.16 -6.07
C TRP A 54 -8.78 5.10 -5.85
N ARG A 55 -8.40 5.26 -4.58
CA ARG A 55 -7.19 5.95 -4.14
C ARG A 55 -6.35 5.01 -3.28
N TRP A 56 -5.05 5.26 -3.24
CA TRP A 56 -4.15 4.62 -2.30
C TRP A 56 -3.87 5.56 -1.13
N GLU A 57 -3.76 5.00 0.06
CA GLU A 57 -3.49 5.74 1.30
C GLU A 57 -2.46 4.93 2.10
N LYS A 58 -1.48 5.58 2.72
CA LYS A 58 -0.62 4.91 3.71
C LYS A 58 -1.48 4.62 4.94
N ALA A 59 -1.50 3.37 5.39
CA ALA A 59 -2.06 3.11 6.71
C ALA A 59 -1.19 3.87 7.72
N GLU A 60 -1.76 4.81 8.48
CA GLU A 60 -1.09 5.30 9.67
C GLU A 60 -0.64 4.08 10.47
N GLU A 61 0.60 4.11 10.97
CA GLU A 61 1.14 3.12 11.90
C GLU A 61 0.30 3.13 13.19
N LYS A 62 -0.93 2.63 13.14
CA LYS A 62 -1.54 1.98 14.28
C LYS A 62 -0.78 0.67 14.41
N SER A 63 0.24 0.73 15.27
CA SER A 63 0.95 -0.39 15.88
C SER A 63 0.26 -1.71 15.59
N GLN A 64 0.87 -2.54 14.74
CA GLN A 64 0.53 -3.96 14.66
C GLN A 64 0.93 -4.63 15.98
N GLU A 65 0.26 -4.28 17.07
CA GLU A 65 0.25 -5.09 18.27
C GLU A 65 -0.82 -6.18 18.09
N LYS A 66 -0.32 -7.40 17.90
CA LYS A 66 -0.99 -8.71 18.07
C LYS A 66 -2.11 -9.09 17.11
N ASN A 67 -1.75 -9.93 16.13
CA ASN A 67 -2.43 -11.23 16.01
C ASN A 67 -1.51 -12.32 15.44
N ARG A 68 -0.45 -12.65 16.19
CA ARG A 68 0.17 -13.98 16.11
C ARG A 68 -0.43 -14.82 17.23
N GLY A 69 -1.70 -15.18 17.06
CA GLY A 69 -2.33 -16.28 17.78
C GLY A 69 -1.99 -17.57 17.05
N GLU A 70 -0.70 -17.93 17.06
CA GLU A 70 -0.24 -19.28 16.75
C GLU A 70 -0.86 -20.19 17.81
N GLY A 71 -1.43 -21.31 17.36
CA GLY A 71 -2.14 -22.25 18.22
C GLY A 71 -1.24 -22.93 19.25
N ASP A 72 -1.91 -23.73 20.07
CA ASP A 72 -1.44 -24.95 20.74
C ASP A 72 -1.61 -25.03 22.27
N ILE A 73 -2.50 -25.96 22.64
CA ILE A 73 -2.52 -26.89 23.79
C ILE A 73 -3.00 -26.38 25.15
N LYS A 74 -4.20 -26.83 25.55
CA LYS A 74 -4.36 -27.55 26.83
C LYS A 74 -5.56 -28.50 26.83
N ASN A 75 -5.26 -29.80 26.69
CA ASN A 75 -6.03 -30.84 27.36
C ASN A 75 -5.84 -30.67 28.87
N GLY A 76 -6.91 -30.83 29.64
CA GLY A 76 -6.92 -30.85 31.10
C GLY A 76 -8.33 -31.12 31.60
#